data_AF-T1J8N6-F1
#
_entry.id   AF-T1J8N6-F1
#
_cell.length_a   1.000
_cell.length_b   1.000
_cell.length_c   1.000
_cell.angle_alpha   90.00
_cell.angle_beta   90.00
_cell.angle_gamma   90.00
#
_symmetry.space_group_name_H-M   'P 1'
#
loop_
_entity.id
_entity.type
_entity.pdbx_description
1 polymer ?
#
loop_
_entity_poly.entity_id
_entity_poly.type
_entity_poly.pdbx_seq_one_letter_code
_entity_poly.pdbx_strand_id
1 'polypeptide(L)'
;MEFANLSTLPTVFGLCTMFKKVNRPYHPKKNYIHFKNRDYTRNYKCNINQPFVRINTPKTPCRASDLVSECEQKCYEKKLNQQSFKCKSPFMENSELPLCKTQETAKETYKTYLKAQFKTDPHKECSCVASCEETIFLPSIIQQFNGDQSEIKYTIDNNIREVITDKEMISIAKLLCQIGSVIGILTGFSIFALVEYLV
;
A
#
# COMPACT_ATOMS: atom_id res chain seq x y z
N MET A 1 23.02 1.19 -18.28
CA MET A 1 22.19 2.41 -18.25
C MET A 1 20.81 2.01 -17.74
N GLU A 2 20.46 2.39 -16.50
CA GLU A 2 19.10 2.17 -15.97
C GLU A 2 18.22 3.36 -16.38
N PHE A 3 17.23 3.11 -17.23
CA PHE A 3 16.20 4.10 -17.55
C PHE A 3 15.15 4.05 -16.44
N ALA A 4 15.17 5.03 -15.53
CA ALA A 4 14.11 5.22 -14.55
C ALA A 4 12.98 6.01 -15.21
N ASN A 5 11.81 5.39 -15.38
CA ASN A 5 10.60 6.12 -15.75
C ASN A 5 10.16 6.97 -14.55
N LEU A 6 10.34 8.29 -14.69
CA LEU A 6 9.85 9.29 -13.75
C LEU A 6 8.40 9.61 -14.09
N SER A 7 7.53 9.58 -13.08
CA SER A 7 6.16 10.08 -13.22
C SER A 7 5.91 11.15 -12.16
N THR A 8 5.32 12.27 -12.57
CA THR A 8 5.01 13.42 -11.73
C THR A 8 3.51 13.61 -11.64
N LEU A 9 2.95 13.72 -10.43
CA LEU A 9 1.58 14.14 -10.21
C LEU A 9 1.59 15.53 -9.56
N PRO A 10 1.04 16.57 -10.21
CA PRO A 10 0.93 17.88 -9.58
C PRO A 10 -0.13 17.85 -8.47
N THR A 11 0.20 18.42 -7.31
CA THR A 11 -0.78 18.70 -6.24
C THR A 11 -1.10 20.20 -6.19
N VAL A 12 -2.29 20.53 -5.67
CA VAL A 12 -2.89 21.89 -5.64
C VAL A 12 -2.02 22.95 -4.94
N PHE A 13 -0.97 22.56 -4.22
CA PHE A 13 -0.05 23.48 -3.52
C PHE A 13 1.40 23.45 -4.04
N GLY A 14 1.65 22.99 -5.26
CA GLY A 14 2.97 23.07 -5.90
C GLY A 14 4.04 22.13 -5.35
N LEU A 15 3.68 21.20 -4.45
CA LEU A 15 4.53 20.05 -4.12
C LEU A 15 4.26 18.95 -5.13
N CYS A 16 5.13 18.84 -6.13
CA CYS A 16 5.13 17.68 -7.01
C CYS A 16 5.75 16.50 -6.24
N THR A 17 5.02 15.40 -6.11
CA THR A 17 5.61 14.13 -5.67
C THR A 17 6.19 13.43 -6.89
N MET A 18 7.37 12.82 -6.72
CA MET A 18 8.05 12.12 -7.80
C MET A 18 8.30 10.68 -7.37
N PHE A 19 7.93 9.73 -8.22
CA PHE A 19 8.12 8.31 -7.96
C PHE A 19 9.36 7.83 -8.72
N LYS A 20 10.26 7.14 -8.03
CA LYS A 20 11.35 6.40 -8.69
C LYS A 20 10.96 4.94 -8.78
N LYS A 21 10.75 4.44 -10.00
CA LYS A 21 10.59 3.01 -10.28
C LYS A 21 11.95 2.38 -10.53
N VAL A 22 12.30 1.32 -9.80
CA VAL A 22 13.55 0.55 -9.98
C VAL A 22 13.23 -0.93 -10.10
N ASN A 23 13.73 -1.56 -11.15
CA ASN A 23 13.59 -3.00 -11.38
C ASN A 23 14.78 -3.73 -10.74
N ARG A 24 14.53 -4.61 -9.77
CA ARG A 24 15.58 -5.44 -9.13
C ARG A 24 15.36 -6.93 -9.42
N PRO A 25 16.43 -7.74 -9.55
CA PRO A 25 16.28 -9.18 -9.69
C PRO A 25 15.62 -9.78 -8.44
N TYR A 26 14.59 -10.59 -8.65
CA TYR A 26 13.87 -11.32 -7.62
C TYR A 26 14.47 -12.73 -7.48
N HIS A 27 14.87 -13.09 -6.26
CA HIS A 27 15.30 -14.45 -5.92
C HIS A 27 14.14 -15.19 -5.23
N PRO A 28 13.43 -16.10 -5.91
CA PRO A 28 12.35 -16.85 -5.29
C PRO A 28 12.91 -17.88 -4.30
N LYS A 29 12.44 -17.85 -3.05
CA LYS A 29 12.37 -19.07 -2.23
C LYS A 29 11.09 -19.80 -2.65
N LYS A 30 11.24 -20.97 -3.28
CA LYS A 30 10.09 -21.80 -3.70
C LYS A 30 9.42 -22.37 -2.45
N ASN A 31 8.24 -21.85 -2.11
CA ASN A 31 7.35 -22.46 -1.13
C ASN A 31 6.11 -22.98 -1.87
N TYR A 32 5.93 -24.29 -1.88
CA TYR A 32 4.71 -24.92 -2.41
C TYR A 32 3.75 -25.10 -1.25
N ILE A 33 2.54 -24.54 -1.36
CA ILE A 33 1.47 -24.76 -0.39
C ILE A 33 0.40 -25.60 -1.09
N HIS A 34 0.30 -26.88 -0.72
CA HIS A 34 -0.73 -27.78 -1.23
C HIS A 34 -1.98 -27.68 -0.35
N PHE A 35 -3.08 -27.18 -0.90
CA PHE A 35 -4.39 -27.27 -0.28
C PHE A 35 -5.20 -28.37 -0.94
N LYS A 36 -5.64 -29.34 -0.15
CA LYS A 36 -6.47 -30.46 -0.62
C LYS A 36 -7.92 -30.15 -0.26
N ASN A 37 -8.66 -29.47 -1.13
CA ASN A 37 -10.10 -29.33 -0.96
C ASN A 37 -10.84 -29.31 -2.31
N ARG A 38 -12.06 -29.86 -2.31
CA ARG A 38 -12.85 -30.13 -3.52
C ARG A 38 -13.32 -28.85 -4.20
N ASP A 39 -13.36 -28.97 -5.53
CA ASP A 39 -13.95 -28.10 -6.54
C ASP A 39 -13.16 -26.81 -6.86
N TYR A 40 -12.71 -26.73 -8.12
CA TYR A 40 -11.95 -25.67 -8.81
C TYR A 40 -10.41 -25.64 -8.78
N THR A 41 -9.80 -25.96 -9.92
CA THR A 41 -8.42 -25.62 -10.30
C THR A 41 -8.37 -24.15 -10.77
N ARG A 42 -7.60 -23.28 -10.10
CA ARG A 42 -7.39 -21.88 -10.51
C ARG A 42 -5.89 -21.61 -10.63
N ASN A 43 -5.45 -21.24 -11.83
CA ASN A 43 -4.09 -20.76 -12.04
C ASN A 43 -4.04 -19.25 -11.78
N TYR A 44 -3.38 -18.89 -10.69
CA TYR A 44 -3.10 -17.51 -10.34
C TYR A 44 -1.69 -17.15 -10.81
N LYS A 45 -1.62 -16.14 -11.65
CA LYS A 45 -0.40 -15.45 -12.04
C LYS A 45 -0.24 -14.25 -11.13
N CYS A 46 0.61 -14.39 -10.13
CA CYS A 46 0.93 -13.25 -9.29
C CYS A 46 1.84 -12.33 -10.09
N ASN A 47 1.33 -11.16 -10.47
CA ASN A 47 2.24 -10.07 -10.79
C ASN A 47 2.98 -9.71 -9.49
N ILE A 48 4.27 -9.56 -9.71
CA ILE A 48 5.40 -9.54 -8.79
C ILE A 48 5.17 -8.60 -7.61
N ASN A 49 5.78 -8.92 -6.47
CA ASN A 49 5.85 -8.07 -5.28
C ASN A 49 6.30 -6.65 -5.67
N GLN A 50 5.39 -5.69 -5.59
CA GLN A 50 5.72 -4.27 -5.77
C GLN A 50 5.87 -3.63 -4.38
N PRO A 51 7.09 -3.53 -3.82
CA PRO A 51 7.30 -2.72 -2.63
C PRO A 51 7.11 -1.23 -2.97
N PHE A 52 6.16 -0.62 -2.29
CA PHE A 52 5.95 0.81 -2.18
C PHE A 52 6.65 1.30 -0.92
N VAL A 53 7.56 2.25 -1.07
CA VAL A 53 8.23 2.94 0.03
C VAL A 53 7.79 4.39 0.01
N ARG A 54 6.95 4.76 0.98
CA ARG A 54 6.48 6.13 1.19
C ARG A 54 7.42 6.87 2.13
N ILE A 55 7.64 8.16 1.84
CA ILE A 55 8.36 9.04 2.76
C ILE A 55 7.38 9.54 3.81
N ASN A 56 7.77 9.41 5.09
CA ASN A 56 7.02 10.01 6.18
C ASN A 56 7.14 11.54 6.10
N THR A 57 6.03 12.23 5.81
CA THR A 57 5.98 13.70 5.80
C THR A 57 4.85 14.21 6.69
N PRO A 58 4.89 15.47 7.17
CA PRO A 58 3.80 16.05 7.93
C PRO A 58 2.44 16.04 7.20
N LYS A 59 2.44 16.04 5.86
CA LYS A 59 1.23 16.01 5.03
C LYS A 59 0.74 14.59 4.76
N THR A 60 1.66 13.64 4.65
CA THR A 60 1.39 12.21 4.40
C THR A 60 2.13 11.38 5.45
N PRO A 61 1.64 11.36 6.69
CA PRO A 61 2.31 10.61 7.75
C PRO A 61 2.21 9.12 7.47
N CYS A 62 3.30 8.40 7.69
CA CYS A 62 3.33 6.96 7.62
C CYS A 62 4.08 6.37 8.83
N ARG A 63 3.83 5.10 9.14
CA ARG A 63 4.51 4.37 10.23
C ARG A 63 5.07 3.04 9.76
N ALA A 64 5.88 2.43 10.61
CA ALA A 64 6.33 1.05 10.40
C ALA A 64 5.14 0.09 10.36
N SER A 65 5.27 -0.97 9.56
CA SER A 65 4.14 -1.87 9.23
C SER A 65 3.58 -2.59 10.44
N ASP A 66 4.42 -2.95 11.41
CA ASP A 66 4.05 -3.56 12.69
C ASP A 66 3.08 -2.67 13.48
N LEU A 67 3.38 -1.37 13.60
CA LEU A 67 2.53 -0.40 14.29
C LEU A 67 1.20 -0.16 13.56
N VAL A 68 1.22 -0.21 12.23
CA VAL A 68 0.00 -0.07 11.42
C VAL A 68 -0.88 -1.31 11.59
N SER A 69 -0.30 -2.51 11.48
CA SER A 69 -1.03 -3.77 11.70
C SER A 69 -1.63 -3.86 13.10
N GLU A 70 -0.92 -3.41 14.13
CA GLU A 70 -1.47 -3.35 15.49
C GLU A 70 -2.67 -2.38 15.58
N CYS A 71 -2.59 -1.22 14.92
CA CYS A 71 -3.70 -0.26 14.85
C CYS A 71 -4.92 -0.85 14.16
N GLU A 72 -4.72 -1.48 13.00
CA GLU A 72 -5.79 -2.12 12.22
C GLU A 72 -6.43 -3.26 13.00
N GLN A 73 -5.64 -4.12 13.63
CA GLN A 73 -6.14 -5.20 14.47
C GLN A 73 -7.03 -4.67 15.60
N LYS A 74 -6.55 -3.67 16.35
CA LYS A 74 -7.35 -3.02 17.41
C LYS A 74 -8.62 -2.36 16.85
N CYS A 75 -8.55 -1.80 15.65
CA CYS A 75 -9.72 -1.23 14.98
C CYS A 75 -10.77 -2.30 14.68
N TYR A 76 -10.37 -3.42 14.08
CA TYR A 76 -11.28 -4.53 13.79
C TYR A 76 -11.85 -5.13 15.06
N GLU A 77 -11.03 -5.36 16.09
CA GLU A 77 -11.50 -5.85 17.39
C GLU A 77 -12.55 -4.91 18.00
N LYS A 78 -12.30 -3.60 18.00
CA LYS A 78 -13.27 -2.60 18.46
C LYS A 78 -14.58 -2.66 17.69
N LYS A 79 -14.53 -2.79 16.36
CA LYS A 79 -15.72 -2.85 15.49
C LYS A 79 -16.49 -4.15 15.62
N LEU A 80 -15.79 -5.26 15.87
CA LEU A 80 -16.37 -6.56 16.15
C LEU A 80 -17.05 -6.59 17.51
N ASN A 81 -16.43 -6.00 18.55
CA ASN A 81 -17.01 -5.89 19.88
C ASN A 81 -18.28 -5.02 19.92
N GLN A 82 -18.46 -4.13 18.95
CA GLN A 82 -19.69 -3.35 18.77
C GLN A 82 -20.83 -4.15 18.12
N GLN A 83 -20.55 -5.31 17.51
CA GLN A 83 -21.59 -6.17 16.94
C GLN A 83 -22.27 -7.00 18.03
N SER A 84 -23.57 -7.18 17.92
CA SER A 84 -24.36 -8.03 18.81
C SER A 84 -24.25 -9.50 18.40
N PHE A 85 -23.12 -10.13 18.71
CA PHE A 85 -22.96 -11.58 18.53
C PHE A 85 -23.66 -12.35 19.65
N LYS A 86 -24.41 -13.40 19.29
CA LYS A 86 -25.06 -14.31 20.27
C LYS A 86 -24.15 -15.45 20.70
N CYS A 87 -23.16 -15.77 19.87
CA CYS A 87 -22.21 -16.86 20.06
C CYS A 87 -20.92 -16.57 19.29
N LYS A 88 -19.83 -17.27 19.62
CA LYS A 88 -18.55 -17.17 18.93
C LYS A 88 -18.33 -18.30 17.93
N SER A 89 -17.62 -17.96 16.86
CA SER A 89 -17.09 -18.94 15.90
C SER A 89 -15.72 -19.48 16.37
N PRO A 90 -15.26 -20.65 15.91
CA PRO A 90 -14.00 -21.24 16.37
C PRO A 90 -12.74 -20.36 16.18
N PHE A 91 -12.76 -19.45 15.20
CA PHE A 91 -11.65 -18.53 14.93
C PHE A 91 -11.70 -17.23 15.74
N MET A 92 -12.72 -17.05 16.60
CA MET A 92 -12.87 -15.87 17.48
C MET A 92 -12.33 -16.19 18.88
N GLU A 93 -11.02 -16.47 18.97
CA GLU A 93 -10.40 -16.96 20.22
C GLU A 93 -10.56 -15.99 21.40
N ASN A 94 -10.46 -14.68 21.14
CA ASN A 94 -10.51 -13.64 22.16
C ASN A 94 -11.93 -13.28 22.66
N SER A 95 -12.97 -14.01 22.23
CA SER A 95 -14.35 -13.74 22.65
C SER A 95 -14.76 -14.61 23.85
N GLU A 96 -15.37 -13.99 24.86
CA GLU A 96 -15.95 -14.68 26.03
C GLU A 96 -17.29 -15.36 25.73
N LEU A 97 -17.86 -15.13 24.53
CA LEU A 97 -19.15 -15.72 24.14
C LEU A 97 -19.07 -17.25 24.05
N PRO A 98 -20.18 -17.96 24.28
CA PRO A 98 -20.23 -19.41 24.09
C PRO A 98 -20.09 -19.76 22.60
N LEU A 99 -19.55 -20.95 22.30
CA LEU A 99 -19.49 -21.46 20.93
C LEU A 99 -20.91 -21.62 20.35
N CYS A 100 -21.06 -21.30 19.06
CA CYS A 100 -22.33 -21.48 18.36
C CYS A 100 -22.74 -22.97 18.32
N LYS A 101 -23.94 -23.29 18.83
CA LYS A 101 -24.45 -24.67 18.91
C LYS A 101 -25.15 -25.16 17.64
N THR A 102 -25.75 -24.24 16.88
CA THR A 102 -26.53 -24.58 15.68
C THR A 102 -25.86 -24.03 14.42
N GLN A 103 -26.07 -24.70 13.30
CA GLN A 103 -25.54 -24.26 12.01
C GLN A 103 -26.07 -22.87 11.62
N GLU A 104 -27.33 -22.58 11.93
CA GLU A 104 -27.99 -21.30 11.61
C GLU A 104 -27.32 -20.14 12.36
N THR A 105 -27.11 -20.28 13.67
CA THR A 105 -26.45 -19.26 14.49
C THR A 105 -24.98 -19.08 14.10
N ALA A 106 -24.30 -20.16 13.73
CA ALA A 106 -22.94 -20.09 13.21
C ALA A 106 -22.85 -19.34 11.88
N LYS A 107 -23.77 -19.61 10.93
CA LYS A 107 -23.85 -18.91 9.64
C LYS A 107 -24.16 -17.43 9.81
N GLU A 108 -25.10 -17.08 10.69
CA GLU A 108 -25.45 -15.70 10.99
C GLU A 108 -24.26 -14.94 11.60
N THR A 109 -23.61 -15.53 12.61
CA THR A 109 -22.41 -14.97 13.25
C THR A 109 -21.29 -14.75 12.24
N TYR A 110 -21.03 -15.75 11.37
CA TYR A 110 -20.03 -15.65 10.31
C TYR A 110 -20.34 -14.53 9.32
N LYS A 111 -21.60 -14.41 8.88
CA LYS A 111 -22.03 -13.34 7.97
C LYS A 111 -21.84 -11.96 8.59
N THR A 112 -22.20 -11.81 9.87
CA THR A 112 -22.02 -10.54 10.61
C THR A 112 -20.55 -10.21 10.79
N TYR A 113 -19.71 -11.20 11.12
CA TYR A 113 -18.26 -11.05 11.22
C TYR A 113 -17.65 -10.56 9.91
N LEU A 114 -17.91 -11.25 8.80
CA LEU A 114 -17.40 -10.84 7.48
C LEU A 114 -17.90 -9.45 7.10
N LYS A 115 -19.18 -9.16 7.36
CA LYS A 115 -19.76 -7.85 7.09
C LYS A 115 -19.06 -6.75 7.89
N ALA A 116 -18.73 -6.99 9.16
CA ALA A 116 -17.99 -6.03 9.98
C ALA A 116 -16.56 -5.85 9.45
N GLN A 117 -15.86 -6.93 9.14
CA GLN A 117 -14.47 -6.87 8.68
C GLN A 117 -14.32 -6.20 7.30
N PHE A 118 -15.16 -6.55 6.33
CA PHE A 118 -15.09 -5.97 4.97
C PHE A 118 -15.65 -4.55 4.87
N LYS A 119 -16.54 -4.14 5.77
CA LYS A 119 -17.06 -2.77 5.78
C LYS A 119 -16.21 -1.80 6.57
N THR A 120 -15.42 -2.31 7.52
CA THR A 120 -14.55 -1.47 8.35
C THR A 120 -13.37 -0.98 7.52
N ASP A 121 -13.27 0.34 7.36
CA ASP A 121 -12.10 1.01 6.80
C ASP A 121 -11.24 1.55 7.97
N PRO A 122 -10.10 0.92 8.31
CA PRO A 122 -9.27 1.34 9.45
C PRO A 122 -8.71 2.76 9.32
N HIS A 123 -8.48 3.24 8.09
CA HIS A 123 -7.99 4.58 7.84
C HIS A 123 -9.06 5.64 8.14
N LYS A 124 -10.30 5.38 7.74
CA LYS A 124 -11.40 6.34 7.94
C LYS A 124 -12.03 6.24 9.33
N GLU A 125 -12.23 5.04 9.83
CA GLU A 125 -13.01 4.81 11.06
C GLU A 125 -12.16 4.85 12.33
N CYS A 126 -10.88 4.51 12.23
CA CYS A 126 -9.96 4.42 13.36
C CYS A 126 -8.73 5.33 13.23
N SER A 127 -8.63 6.12 12.16
CA SER A 127 -7.51 7.03 11.90
C SER A 127 -6.15 6.32 11.89
N CYS A 128 -6.10 5.05 11.49
CA CYS A 128 -4.84 4.35 11.30
C CYS A 128 -4.08 5.01 10.14
N VAL A 129 -2.82 5.38 10.37
CA VAL A 129 -1.95 5.91 9.32
C VAL A 129 -1.47 4.78 8.43
N ALA A 130 -1.13 5.09 7.18
CA ALA A 130 -0.66 4.09 6.24
C ALA A 130 0.77 3.64 6.55
N SER A 131 1.18 2.48 6.04
CA SER A 131 2.54 1.99 6.25
C SER A 131 3.52 2.74 5.34
N CYS A 132 4.72 3.00 5.85
CA CYS A 132 5.81 3.57 5.06
C CYS A 132 6.37 2.55 4.08
N GLU A 133 6.26 1.26 4.39
CA GLU A 133 6.68 0.17 3.52
C GLU A 133 5.50 -0.77 3.30
N GLU A 134 5.05 -0.90 2.06
CA GLU A 134 3.94 -1.78 1.69
C GLU A 134 4.39 -2.65 0.54
N THR A 135 4.09 -3.96 0.58
CA THR A 135 4.29 -4.82 -0.59
C THR A 135 2.94 -5.17 -1.17
N ILE A 136 2.67 -4.68 -2.37
CA ILE A 136 1.44 -4.98 -3.08
C ILE A 136 1.66 -6.20 -3.98
N PHE A 137 0.72 -7.13 -3.93
CA PHE A 137 0.65 -8.30 -4.81
C PHE A 137 -0.56 -8.11 -5.73
N LEU A 138 -0.33 -8.14 -7.04
CA LEU A 138 -1.39 -7.99 -8.03
C LEU A 138 -1.65 -9.37 -8.67
N PRO A 139 -2.57 -10.18 -8.13
CA PRO A 139 -2.90 -11.45 -8.76
C PRO A 139 -3.67 -11.20 -10.07
N SER A 140 -3.32 -11.97 -11.10
CA SER A 140 -4.06 -12.08 -12.35
C SER A 140 -4.42 -13.56 -12.55
N ILE A 141 -5.65 -13.83 -12.99
CA ILE A 141 -6.10 -15.21 -13.23
C ILE A 141 -5.88 -15.48 -14.71
N ILE A 142 -4.99 -16.43 -15.06
CA ILE A 142 -4.72 -16.74 -16.48
C ILE A 142 -5.68 -17.82 -16.98
N GLN A 143 -5.89 -18.87 -16.18
CA GLN A 143 -6.60 -20.06 -16.65
C GLN A 143 -7.43 -20.68 -15.53
N GLN A 144 -8.64 -21.08 -15.91
CA GLN A 144 -9.59 -21.81 -15.09
C GLN A 144 -9.84 -23.13 -15.81
N PHE A 145 -9.49 -24.24 -15.17
CA PHE A 145 -9.70 -25.57 -15.72
C PHE A 145 -10.85 -26.24 -14.97
N ASN A 146 -11.71 -26.93 -15.71
CA ASN A 146 -12.71 -27.82 -15.13
C ASN A 146 -12.08 -29.21 -15.03
N GLY A 147 -11.60 -29.57 -13.84
CA GLY A 147 -11.11 -30.91 -13.52
C GLY A 147 -11.47 -31.31 -12.10
N ASP A 148 -11.45 -32.62 -11.83
CA ASP A 148 -11.83 -33.22 -10.54
C ASP A 148 -10.89 -32.86 -9.38
N GLN A 149 -9.78 -32.15 -9.67
CA GLN A 149 -8.78 -31.73 -8.69
C GLN A 149 -8.58 -30.22 -8.71
N SER A 150 -8.70 -29.61 -7.53
CA SER A 150 -8.37 -28.21 -7.31
C SER A 150 -6.88 -28.05 -7.09
N GLU A 151 -6.16 -27.68 -8.14
CA GLU A 151 -4.78 -27.21 -8.06
C GLU A 151 -4.78 -25.67 -8.08
N ILE A 152 -4.11 -25.09 -7.09
CA ILE A 152 -3.82 -23.67 -7.07
C ILE A 152 -2.35 -23.51 -7.42
N LYS A 153 -2.07 -23.15 -8.67
CA LYS A 153 -0.70 -22.89 -9.11
C LYS A 153 -0.44 -21.40 -9.11
N TYR A 154 0.52 -20.99 -8.27
CA TYR A 154 1.07 -19.63 -8.28
C TYR A 154 2.31 -19.59 -9.16
N THR A 155 2.27 -18.77 -10.21
CA THR A 155 3.45 -18.55 -11.06
C THR A 155 3.82 -17.07 -11.01
N ILE A 156 5.11 -16.78 -10.86
CA ILE A 156 5.67 -15.44 -10.96
C ILE A 156 6.10 -15.27 -12.42
N ASP A 157 5.58 -14.25 -13.08
CA ASP A 157 5.82 -14.02 -14.51
C ASP A 157 7.28 -13.78 -14.84
N ASN A 158 7.90 -12.86 -14.11
CA ASN A 158 9.25 -12.44 -14.34
C ASN A 158 9.98 -12.35 -12.99
N ASN A 159 11.29 -12.59 -13.00
CA ASN A 159 12.13 -12.40 -11.82
C ASN A 159 12.46 -10.90 -11.58
N ILE A 160 11.49 -10.00 -11.80
CA ILE A 160 11.71 -8.54 -11.74
C ILE A 160 10.86 -7.92 -10.63
N ARG A 161 11.48 -7.59 -9.50
CA ARG A 161 10.81 -6.84 -8.43
C ARG A 161 10.78 -5.36 -8.78
N GLU A 162 9.59 -4.78 -8.94
CA GLU A 162 9.43 -3.34 -9.17
C GLU A 162 9.35 -2.60 -7.83
N VAL A 163 10.36 -1.79 -7.51
CA VAL A 163 10.37 -0.96 -6.30
C VAL A 163 9.92 0.45 -6.66
N ILE A 164 8.87 0.93 -6.00
CA ILE A 164 8.35 2.28 -6.14
C ILE A 164 8.69 3.04 -4.86
N THR A 165 9.53 4.06 -4.98
CA THR A 165 9.94 4.89 -3.84
C THR A 165 9.53 6.33 -4.09
N ASP A 166 8.79 6.90 -3.14
CA ASP A 166 8.48 8.32 -3.12
C ASP A 166 9.78 9.11 -2.92
N LYS A 167 9.94 10.21 -3.66
CA LYS A 167 11.05 11.14 -3.50
C LYS A 167 10.56 12.57 -3.41
N GLU A 168 11.18 13.33 -2.53
CA GLU A 168 11.06 14.79 -2.54
C GLU A 168 11.63 15.33 -3.86
N MET A 169 10.81 16.09 -4.60
CA MET A 169 11.19 16.55 -5.94
C MET A 169 12.23 17.68 -5.90
N ILE A 170 12.13 18.58 -4.91
CA ILE A 170 13.03 19.71 -4.69
C ILE A 170 13.20 19.91 -3.17
N SER A 171 14.46 19.89 -2.71
CA SER A 171 14.77 20.28 -1.33
C SER A 171 14.67 21.80 -1.17
N ILE A 172 14.42 22.27 0.06
CA ILE A 172 14.39 23.71 0.37
C ILE A 172 15.69 24.40 -0.09
N ALA A 173 16.84 23.74 0.07
CA ALA A 173 18.12 24.25 -0.41
C ALA A 173 18.12 24.49 -1.93
N LYS A 174 17.62 23.53 -2.72
CA LYS A 174 17.54 23.66 -4.18
C LYS A 174 16.56 24.76 -4.60
N LEU A 175 15.44 24.91 -3.88
CA LEU A 175 14.49 26.01 -4.10
C LEU A 175 15.14 27.38 -3.83
N LEU A 176 15.83 27.52 -2.69
CA LEU A 176 16.54 28.75 -2.33
C LEU A 176 17.65 29.09 -3.33
N CYS A 177 18.38 28.10 -3.83
CA CYS A 177 19.37 28.31 -4.89
C CYS A 177 18.73 28.84 -6.19
N GLN A 178 17.57 28.30 -6.59
CA GLN A 178 16.87 28.78 -7.78
C GLN A 178 16.35 30.21 -7.61
N ILE A 179 15.75 30.52 -6.45
CA ILE A 179 15.30 31.88 -6.12
C ILE A 179 16.49 32.83 -6.09
N GLY A 180 17.58 32.45 -5.41
CA GLY A 180 18.80 33.24 -5.32
C GLY A 180 19.44 33.50 -6.69
N SER A 181 19.42 32.51 -7.59
CA SER A 181 19.91 32.68 -8.97
C SER A 181 19.09 33.72 -9.74
N VAL A 182 17.75 33.69 -9.63
CA VAL A 182 16.89 34.65 -10.32
C VAL A 182 17.07 36.06 -9.75
N ILE A 183 17.09 36.19 -8.42
CA ILE A 183 17.34 37.46 -7.75
C ILE A 183 18.71 38.02 -8.16
N GLY A 184 19.76 37.21 -8.10
CA GLY A 184 21.12 37.64 -8.46
C GLY A 184 21.23 38.14 -9.89
N ILE A 185 20.59 37.46 -10.85
CA ILE A 185 20.55 37.89 -12.25
C ILE A 185 19.80 39.23 -12.40
N LEU A 186 18.62 39.36 -11.80
CA LEU A 186 17.83 40.59 -11.86
C LEU A 186 18.57 41.77 -11.23
N THR A 187 19.18 41.58 -10.06
CA THR A 187 20.00 42.60 -9.41
C THR A 187 21.20 42.98 -10.26
N GLY A 188 21.87 42.01 -10.90
CA GLY A 188 22.96 42.26 -11.83
C GLY A 188 22.54 43.15 -12.99
N PHE A 189 21.40 42.86 -13.63
CA PHE A 189 20.84 43.70 -14.69
C PHE A 189 20.45 45.11 -14.19
N SER A 190 19.87 45.22 -13.00
CA SER A 190 19.53 46.52 -12.42
C SER A 190 20.76 47.40 -12.19
N ILE A 191 21.86 46.81 -11.68
CA ILE A 191 23.13 47.54 -11.48
C ILE A 191 23.73 47.94 -12.82
N PHE A 192 23.73 47.03 -13.81
CA PHE A 192 24.27 47.32 -15.13
C PHE A 192 23.53 48.50 -15.81
N ALA A 193 22.19 48.51 -15.75
CA ALA A 193 21.39 49.60 -16.28
C ALA A 193 21.63 50.94 -15.56
N LEU A 194 21.86 50.92 -14.24
CA LEU A 194 22.22 52.13 -13.48
C LEU A 194 23.58 52.68 -13.90
N VAL A 195 24.56 51.82 -14.13
CA VAL A 195 25.89 52.23 -14.60
C VAL A 195 25.79 52.83 -16.00
N GLU A 196 25.05 52.20 -16.90
CA GLU A 196 24.82 52.71 -18.27
C GLU A 196 24.10 54.06 -18.28
N TYR A 197 23.19 54.31 -17.33
CA TYR A 197 22.51 55.60 -17.22
C TYR A 197 23.41 56.74 -16.70
N LEU A 198 24.44 56.42 -15.92
CA LEU A 198 25.33 57.40 -15.29
C LEU A 198 26.53 57.80 -16.17
N VAL A 199 26.81 57.05 -17.24
CA VAL A 199 27.90 57.29 -18.20
C VAL A 199 27.37 58.00 -19.44
#